data_AF-A0A0F9TAA6-F1
#
_entry.id   AF-A0A0F9TAA6-F1
#
_cell.length_a   1.000
_cell.length_b   1.000
_cell.length_c   1.000
_cell.angle_alpha   90.00
_cell.angle_beta   90.00
_cell.angle_gamma   90.00
#
_symmetry.space_group_name_H-M   'P 1'
#
loop_
_entity.id
_entity.type
_entity.pdbx_description
1 polymer ?
#
loop_
_entity_poly.entity_id
_entity_poly.type
_entity_poly.pdbx_seq_one_letter_code
_entity_poly.pdbx_strand_id
1 'polypeptide(L)'
;MIKDLIIKSTKSESIYHKAIKQLIFKSATEKNNPIREKSLEKYFDNRRADVYFKLKSGDEIVAEVQNSKITVKEIRQRTEDYNKKNIFVLWILHGMGSCVASSKLPKDIKDTKISTIENFLHRIYFGRVYYINLDFTDSKTTFSAPFALHFSPSWKKKNRKMFHSHYDKYFIRNINYTKIPSWNLLTVNYNGFKLARFYDKNIKSILKKEIFKFVLNELTNSQEHYKYKIIRKLVLNRFSCKYGRYLTLDSFSDLIKEKKLDLEEKYILKIKKEIH
;
A
#
# COMPACT_ATOMS: atom_id res chain seq x y z
N MET A 1 -2.52 -11.64 -21.25
CA MET A 1 -1.12 -12.11 -21.39
C MET A 1 -0.39 -11.15 -22.31
N ILE A 2 0.55 -10.35 -21.78
CA ILE A 2 1.37 -9.44 -22.59
C ILE A 2 2.57 -10.26 -23.06
N LYS A 3 2.51 -10.80 -24.28
CA LYS A 3 3.69 -11.37 -24.96
C LYS A 3 4.49 -10.22 -25.56
N ASP A 4 5.79 -10.26 -25.32
CA ASP A 4 6.85 -9.52 -26.00
C ASP A 4 6.85 -7.98 -25.82
N LEU A 5 7.36 -7.55 -24.68
CA LEU A 5 7.90 -6.20 -24.50
C LEU A 5 9.41 -6.26 -24.72
N ILE A 6 9.86 -5.98 -25.94
CA ILE A 6 11.29 -5.77 -26.23
C ILE A 6 11.67 -4.38 -25.71
N ILE A 7 12.35 -4.33 -24.56
CA ILE A 7 12.70 -3.08 -23.90
C ILE A 7 14.21 -2.92 -23.90
N LYS A 8 14.72 -2.11 -24.84
CA LYS A 8 16.10 -1.61 -24.78
C LYS A 8 16.18 -0.48 -23.74
N SER A 9 17.15 -0.55 -22.81
CA SER A 9 17.51 0.54 -21.90
C SER A 9 18.15 1.70 -22.66
N THR A 10 18.00 2.89 -22.11
CA THR A 10 18.82 4.05 -22.48
C THR A 10 19.77 4.37 -21.33
N LYS A 11 20.79 5.21 -21.56
CA LYS A 11 21.71 5.65 -20.50
C LYS A 11 21.00 6.32 -19.30
N SER A 12 19.81 6.91 -19.51
CA SER A 12 19.08 7.69 -18.51
C SER A 12 17.92 6.94 -17.84
N GLU A 13 17.40 5.86 -18.43
CA GLU A 13 16.22 5.14 -17.92
C GLU A 13 16.49 3.63 -17.80
N SER A 14 16.20 3.07 -16.61
CA SER A 14 16.36 1.63 -16.38
C SER A 14 15.29 0.82 -17.12
N ILE A 15 15.65 -0.40 -17.56
CA ILE A 15 14.70 -1.33 -18.21
C ILE A 15 13.48 -1.55 -17.30
N TYR A 16 13.69 -1.67 -15.99
CA TYR A 16 12.63 -1.81 -14.99
C TYR A 16 11.63 -0.65 -15.01
N HIS A 17 12.13 0.60 -15.01
CA HIS A 17 11.28 1.80 -15.03
C HIS A 17 10.42 1.85 -16.30
N LYS A 18 11.06 1.65 -17.46
CA LYS A 18 10.40 1.63 -18.76
C LYS A 18 9.36 0.51 -18.88
N ALA A 19 9.69 -0.68 -18.38
CA ALA A 19 8.80 -1.84 -18.39
C ALA A 19 7.53 -1.62 -17.56
N ILE A 20 7.70 -1.14 -16.32
CA ILE A 20 6.58 -0.86 -15.42
C ILE A 20 5.68 0.24 -15.99
N LYS A 21 6.27 1.32 -16.52
CA LYS A 21 5.55 2.40 -17.20
C LYS A 21 4.70 1.87 -18.37
N GLN A 22 5.29 1.05 -19.24
CA GLN A 22 4.60 0.44 -20.37
C GLN A 22 3.49 -0.53 -19.93
N LEU A 23 3.71 -1.30 -18.86
CA LEU A 23 2.68 -2.16 -18.27
C LEU A 23 1.48 -1.32 -17.82
N ILE A 24 1.71 -0.26 -17.04
CA ILE A 24 0.64 0.62 -16.55
C ILE A 24 -0.17 1.19 -17.71
N PHE A 25 0.51 1.71 -18.74
CA PHE A 25 -0.14 2.27 -19.93
C PHE A 25 -0.97 1.26 -20.71
N LYS A 26 -0.54 -0.01 -20.79
CA LYS A 26 -1.27 -1.10 -21.48
C LYS A 26 -2.43 -1.63 -20.63
N SER A 27 -2.22 -1.89 -19.35
CA SER A 27 -3.24 -2.48 -18.47
C SER A 27 -4.35 -1.50 -18.08
N ALA A 28 -4.07 -0.19 -18.11
CA ALA A 28 -5.11 0.81 -17.90
C ALA A 28 -6.23 0.77 -18.96
N THR A 29 -6.00 0.17 -20.14
CA THR A 29 -7.01 0.01 -21.21
C THR A 29 -7.84 -1.27 -21.14
N GLU A 30 -7.68 -2.08 -20.09
CA GLU A 30 -8.53 -3.26 -19.88
C GLU A 30 -10.00 -2.85 -19.60
N LYS A 31 -10.96 -3.72 -19.95
CA LYS A 31 -12.41 -3.40 -19.97
C LYS A 31 -12.88 -2.72 -18.67
N ASN A 32 -13.73 -1.69 -18.81
CA ASN A 32 -14.40 -0.92 -17.75
C ASN A 32 -13.58 0.17 -17.02
N ASN A 33 -12.39 0.54 -17.49
CA ASN A 33 -11.69 1.71 -16.95
C ASN A 33 -12.30 3.02 -17.51
N PRO A 34 -12.70 4.01 -16.70
CA PRO A 34 -13.31 5.25 -17.17
C PRO A 34 -12.29 6.22 -17.79
N ILE A 35 -11.35 5.74 -18.60
CA ILE A 35 -10.30 6.54 -19.23
C ILE A 35 -10.79 7.04 -20.60
N ARG A 36 -10.72 8.35 -20.81
CA ARG A 36 -11.01 9.05 -22.06
C ARG A 36 -9.76 9.26 -22.90
N GLU A 37 -8.67 9.72 -22.29
CA GLU A 37 -7.40 9.96 -22.96
C GLU A 37 -6.25 9.33 -22.16
N LYS A 38 -5.19 8.90 -22.84
CA LYS A 38 -3.96 8.43 -22.19
C LYS A 38 -2.74 8.80 -23.02
N SER A 39 -1.62 9.02 -22.33
CA SER A 39 -0.33 9.30 -22.98
C SER A 39 0.82 8.72 -22.17
N LEU A 40 1.92 8.39 -22.84
CA LEU A 40 3.21 8.11 -22.22
C LEU A 40 4.05 9.38 -22.24
N GLU A 41 4.80 9.65 -21.16
CA GLU A 41 5.79 10.71 -21.12
C GLU A 41 5.24 12.12 -21.42
N LYS A 42 4.03 12.43 -20.91
CA LYS A 42 3.36 13.72 -21.15
C LYS A 42 4.09 14.85 -20.41
N TYR A 43 4.39 15.93 -21.12
CA TYR A 43 5.02 17.13 -20.55
C TYR A 43 3.98 18.06 -19.91
N PHE A 44 4.37 18.61 -18.75
CA PHE A 44 3.65 19.60 -17.95
C PHE A 44 4.66 20.63 -17.46
N ASP A 45 4.97 21.61 -18.32
CA ASP A 45 6.02 22.61 -18.13
C ASP A 45 7.38 21.95 -17.80
N ASN A 46 7.80 22.03 -16.54
CA ASN A 46 9.07 21.54 -16.01
C ASN A 46 9.04 20.06 -15.61
N ARG A 47 7.91 19.36 -15.76
CA ARG A 47 7.77 17.94 -15.41
C ARG A 47 7.37 17.11 -16.61
N ARG A 48 7.93 15.91 -16.68
CA ARG A 48 7.53 14.88 -17.65
C ARG A 48 6.95 13.71 -16.87
N ALA A 49 5.64 13.53 -16.99
CA ALA A 49 4.90 12.47 -16.31
C ALA A 49 5.13 11.14 -17.02
N ASP A 50 5.42 10.07 -16.28
CA ASP A 50 5.64 8.74 -16.86
C ASP A 50 4.43 8.23 -17.64
N VAL A 51 3.25 8.24 -17.01
CA VAL A 51 1.99 7.89 -17.66
C VAL A 51 0.94 8.92 -17.29
N TYR A 52 0.18 9.38 -18.28
CA TYR A 52 -0.94 10.28 -18.10
C TYR A 52 -2.25 9.60 -18.47
N PHE A 53 -3.29 9.91 -17.71
CA PHE A 53 -4.68 9.54 -17.97
C PHE A 53 -5.60 10.75 -17.79
N LYS A 54 -6.63 10.84 -18.63
CA LYS A 54 -7.80 11.70 -18.40
C LYS A 54 -9.01 10.81 -18.24
N LEU A 55 -9.71 10.93 -17.12
CA LEU A 55 -10.92 10.18 -16.88
C LEU A 55 -12.11 10.79 -17.64
N LYS A 56 -13.17 10.00 -17.84
CA LYS A 56 -14.44 10.46 -18.42
C LYS A 56 -15.11 11.54 -17.56
N SER A 57 -14.83 11.57 -16.25
CA SER A 57 -15.25 12.64 -15.34
C SER A 57 -14.56 13.98 -15.60
N GLY A 58 -13.47 13.98 -16.38
CA GLY A 58 -12.61 15.15 -16.61
C GLY A 58 -11.36 15.18 -15.75
N ASP A 59 -11.29 14.36 -14.68
CA ASP A 59 -10.13 14.30 -13.80
C ASP A 59 -8.87 13.86 -14.55
N GLU A 60 -7.76 14.56 -14.30
CA GLU A 60 -6.45 14.23 -14.85
C GLU A 60 -5.60 13.49 -13.82
N ILE A 61 -4.95 12.42 -14.25
CA ILE A 61 -4.10 11.57 -13.41
C ILE A 61 -2.74 11.42 -14.06
N VAL A 62 -1.69 11.51 -13.26
CA VAL A 62 -0.34 11.05 -13.62
C VAL A 62 0.05 9.86 -12.75
N ALA A 63 0.49 8.77 -13.36
CA ALA A 63 1.13 7.67 -12.67
C ALA A 63 2.65 7.81 -12.80
N GLU A 64 3.33 7.98 -11.66
CA GLU A 64 4.78 8.13 -11.54
C GLU A 64 5.38 6.81 -11.05
N VAL A 65 6.38 6.30 -11.77
CA VAL A 65 7.06 5.06 -11.45
C VAL A 65 8.44 5.37 -10.92
N GLN A 66 8.76 4.83 -9.74
CA GLN A 66 10.07 5.03 -9.14
C GLN A 66 10.82 3.70 -9.02
N ASN A 67 11.99 3.62 -9.67
CA ASN A 67 12.93 2.52 -9.51
C ASN A 67 14.14 2.90 -8.64
N SER A 68 14.73 4.06 -8.90
CA SER A 68 15.97 4.51 -8.28
C SER A 68 15.75 5.29 -6.99
N LYS A 69 16.81 5.51 -6.17
CA LYS A 69 16.70 6.37 -4.97
C LYS A 69 16.13 7.76 -5.33
N ILE A 70 15.18 8.23 -4.51
CA ILE A 70 14.57 9.56 -4.58
C ILE A 70 14.34 10.04 -3.14
N THR A 71 14.37 11.35 -2.92
CA THR A 71 14.13 11.92 -1.59
C THR A 71 12.64 12.17 -1.35
N VAL A 72 12.23 12.22 -0.08
CA VAL A 72 10.88 12.65 0.31
C VAL A 72 10.59 14.07 -0.17
N LYS A 73 11.59 14.96 -0.16
CA LYS A 73 11.47 16.34 -0.66
C LYS A 73 11.11 16.35 -2.14
N GLU A 74 11.79 15.55 -2.96
CA GLU A 74 11.52 15.48 -4.40
C GLU A 74 10.15 14.85 -4.72
N ILE A 75 9.76 13.74 -4.05
CA ILE A 75 8.41 13.17 -4.22
C ILE A 75 7.34 14.19 -3.87
N ARG A 76 7.49 14.89 -2.74
CA ARG A 76 6.56 15.93 -2.31
C ARG A 76 6.47 17.05 -3.35
N GLN A 77 7.61 17.60 -3.77
CA GLN A 77 7.66 18.69 -4.75
C GLN A 77 6.99 18.28 -6.06
N ARG A 78 7.35 17.11 -6.62
CA ARG A 78 6.71 16.58 -7.83
C ARG A 78 5.20 16.45 -7.67
N THR A 79 4.76 15.94 -6.52
CA THR A 79 3.33 15.79 -6.24
C THR A 79 2.63 17.15 -6.18
N GLU A 80 3.24 18.13 -5.52
CA GLU A 80 2.73 19.50 -5.41
C GLU A 80 2.70 20.23 -6.77
N ASP A 81 3.71 20.02 -7.63
CA ASP A 81 3.78 20.60 -8.97
C ASP A 81 2.60 20.14 -9.85
N TYR A 82 2.21 18.86 -9.77
CA TYR A 82 1.01 18.34 -10.44
C TYR A 82 -0.28 18.82 -9.77
N ASN A 83 -0.35 18.82 -8.44
CA ASN A 83 -1.54 19.26 -7.70
C ASN A 83 -1.93 20.71 -7.99
N LYS A 84 -0.93 21.61 -8.16
CA LYS A 84 -1.14 23.01 -8.57
C LYS A 84 -1.87 23.13 -9.90
N LYS A 85 -1.74 22.14 -10.76
CA LYS A 85 -2.42 22.02 -12.06
C LYS A 85 -3.72 21.22 -11.99
N ASN A 86 -4.23 20.91 -10.79
CA ASN A 86 -5.38 20.04 -10.57
C ASN A 86 -5.21 18.59 -11.09
N ILE A 87 -3.97 18.11 -11.17
CA ILE A 87 -3.65 16.76 -11.63
C ILE A 87 -3.40 15.85 -10.42
N PHE A 88 -4.11 14.72 -10.36
CA PHE A 88 -3.97 13.72 -9.31
C PHE A 88 -2.77 12.82 -9.56
N VAL A 89 -2.01 12.48 -8.51
CA VAL A 89 -0.79 11.68 -8.66
C VAL A 89 -0.98 10.27 -8.10
N LEU A 90 -0.59 9.24 -8.86
CA LEU A 90 -0.44 7.85 -8.43
C LEU A 90 1.04 7.49 -8.41
N TRP A 91 1.60 7.22 -7.24
CA TRP A 91 2.99 6.78 -7.08
C TRP A 91 3.06 5.25 -7.04
N ILE A 92 3.92 4.66 -7.87
CA ILE A 92 4.18 3.22 -7.92
C ILE A 92 5.68 2.99 -7.77
N LEU A 93 6.07 2.20 -6.78
CA LEU A 93 7.46 1.84 -6.56
C LEU A 93 7.79 0.50 -7.22
N HIS A 94 9.01 0.37 -7.75
CA HIS A 94 9.55 -0.95 -8.04
C HIS A 94 9.99 -1.61 -6.73
N GLY A 95 9.30 -2.68 -6.31
CA GLY A 95 9.54 -3.33 -5.02
C GLY A 95 10.89 -4.03 -4.88
N MET A 96 11.61 -4.23 -5.99
CA MET A 96 13.00 -4.72 -6.01
C MET A 96 14.01 -3.63 -6.44
N GLY A 97 13.56 -2.39 -6.62
CA GLY A 97 14.40 -1.26 -7.01
C GLY A 97 15.19 -0.69 -5.83
N SER A 98 16.11 0.25 -6.12
CA SER A 98 16.90 0.92 -5.08
C SER A 98 16.14 2.02 -4.33
N CYS A 99 14.90 2.33 -4.73
CA CYS A 99 14.02 3.27 -4.02
C CYS A 99 13.47 2.74 -2.68
N VAL A 100 13.50 1.42 -2.45
CA VAL A 100 13.03 0.77 -1.23
C VAL A 100 14.18 0.38 -0.31
N ALA A 101 13.94 0.27 1.00
CA ALA A 101 14.99 -0.13 1.96
C ALA A 101 15.25 -1.65 1.99
N SER A 102 14.34 -2.44 1.43
CA SER A 102 14.45 -3.89 1.24
C SER A 102 13.45 -4.33 0.19
N SER A 103 13.68 -5.50 -0.41
CA SER A 103 12.73 -6.14 -1.33
C SER A 103 11.31 -6.20 -0.78
N LYS A 104 10.33 -5.89 -1.63
CA LYS A 104 8.89 -5.90 -1.33
C LYS A 104 8.20 -6.93 -2.21
N LEU A 105 7.45 -7.83 -1.58
CA LEU A 105 6.71 -8.91 -2.23
C LEU A 105 5.25 -8.85 -1.80
N PRO A 106 4.30 -9.40 -2.59
CA PRO A 106 2.87 -9.41 -2.26
C PRO A 106 2.54 -10.46 -1.19
N LYS A 107 3.15 -10.32 0.00
CA LYS A 107 2.97 -11.22 1.14
C LYS A 107 3.14 -10.46 2.45
N ASP A 108 2.55 -11.01 3.51
CA ASP A 108 2.71 -10.51 4.86
C ASP A 108 4.11 -10.87 5.40
N ILE A 109 4.82 -9.88 5.97
CA ILE A 109 6.17 -10.07 6.51
C ILE A 109 6.34 -9.22 7.77
N LYS A 110 6.90 -9.78 8.84
CA LYS A 110 7.17 -9.03 10.08
C LYS A 110 8.53 -8.33 10.03
N ASP A 111 8.68 -7.28 10.82
CA ASP A 111 9.98 -6.63 11.11
C ASP A 111 10.84 -6.33 9.85
N THR A 112 10.22 -5.83 8.78
CA THR A 112 10.89 -5.51 7.53
C THR A 112 11.31 -4.04 7.46
N LYS A 113 12.43 -3.76 6.80
CA LYS A 113 12.90 -2.39 6.56
C LYS A 113 12.01 -1.68 5.54
N ILE A 114 11.58 -0.47 5.86
CA ILE A 114 10.93 0.43 4.91
C ILE A 114 11.71 1.75 4.85
N SER A 115 11.82 2.32 3.65
CA SER A 115 12.51 3.58 3.43
C SER A 115 11.71 4.78 3.94
N THR A 116 12.35 5.94 4.00
CA THR A 116 11.67 7.20 4.33
C THR A 116 10.59 7.56 3.30
N ILE A 117 10.81 7.23 2.01
CA ILE A 117 9.80 7.45 0.97
C ILE A 117 8.60 6.51 1.14
N GLU A 118 8.84 5.23 1.47
CA GLU A 118 7.77 4.26 1.71
C GLU A 118 6.92 4.73 2.90
N ASN A 119 7.55 5.20 3.97
CA ASN A 119 6.85 5.76 5.13
C ASN A 119 6.10 7.06 4.79
N PHE A 120 6.64 7.92 3.92
CA PHE A 120 5.95 9.14 3.47
C PHE A 120 4.73 8.82 2.61
N LEU A 121 4.90 7.99 1.57
CA LEU A 121 3.82 7.54 0.70
C LEU A 121 2.71 6.87 1.52
N HIS A 122 3.08 5.99 2.45
CA HIS A 122 2.13 5.36 3.37
C HIS A 122 1.26 6.38 4.11
N ARG A 123 1.81 7.51 4.54
CA ARG A 123 1.06 8.56 5.24
C ARG A 123 0.10 9.31 4.33
N ILE A 124 0.49 9.61 3.08
CA ILE A 124 -0.35 10.37 2.14
C ILE A 124 -1.37 9.47 1.43
N TYR A 125 -1.15 8.15 1.35
CA TYR A 125 -2.06 7.19 0.72
C TYR A 125 -2.92 6.39 1.72
N PHE A 126 -3.32 7.01 2.84
CA PHE A 126 -4.19 6.36 3.84
C PHE A 126 -3.69 4.98 4.30
N GLY A 127 -2.38 4.89 4.52
CA GLY A 127 -1.72 3.66 4.95
C GLY A 127 -1.31 2.71 3.84
N ARG A 128 -1.23 3.14 2.57
CA ARG A 128 -0.88 2.26 1.44
C ARG A 128 0.40 2.69 0.76
N VAL A 129 1.12 1.73 0.18
CA VAL A 129 2.14 1.99 -0.83
C VAL A 129 1.95 1.00 -1.96
N TYR A 130 1.98 1.49 -3.20
CA TYR A 130 1.74 0.69 -4.38
C TYR A 130 3.05 0.23 -5.01
N TYR A 131 3.07 -1.04 -5.43
CA TYR A 131 4.25 -1.66 -6.01
C TYR A 131 3.88 -2.45 -7.26
N ILE A 132 4.84 -2.53 -8.17
CA ILE A 132 4.89 -3.51 -9.26
C ILE A 132 6.30 -4.11 -9.23
N ASN A 133 6.41 -5.42 -9.30
CA ASN A 133 7.67 -6.12 -9.43
C ASN A 133 7.82 -6.69 -10.83
N LEU A 134 9.07 -6.75 -11.26
CA LEU A 134 9.48 -7.36 -12.51
C LEU A 134 10.49 -8.45 -12.21
N ASP A 135 10.34 -9.59 -12.86
CA ASP A 135 11.32 -10.67 -12.85
C ASP A 135 11.78 -10.96 -14.27
N PHE A 136 13.10 -10.93 -14.46
CA PHE A 136 13.77 -11.28 -15.71
C PHE A 136 14.39 -12.65 -15.50
N THR A 137 13.70 -13.68 -15.99
CA THR A 137 14.30 -15.01 -16.13
C THR A 137 14.77 -15.17 -17.58
N ASP A 138 15.81 -15.98 -17.82
CA ASP A 138 16.49 -16.13 -19.11
C ASP A 138 15.57 -16.44 -20.31
N SER A 139 14.33 -16.86 -20.06
CA SER A 139 13.33 -17.16 -21.09
C SER A 139 12.11 -16.24 -21.11
N LYS A 140 11.81 -15.49 -20.04
CA LYS A 140 10.58 -14.65 -19.95
C LYS A 140 10.73 -13.48 -18.97
N THR A 141 10.21 -12.33 -19.40
CA THR A 141 9.90 -11.21 -18.49
C THR A 141 8.52 -11.44 -17.88
N THR A 142 8.44 -11.52 -16.56
CA THR A 142 7.16 -11.63 -15.85
C THR A 142 6.94 -10.40 -14.96
N PHE A 143 5.69 -9.92 -14.96
CA PHE A 143 5.26 -8.79 -14.14
C PHE A 143 4.37 -9.32 -13.02
N SER A 144 4.54 -8.78 -11.81
CA SER A 144 3.49 -8.90 -10.81
C SER A 144 2.29 -8.05 -11.24
N ALA A 145 1.09 -8.48 -10.88
CA ALA A 145 -0.02 -7.53 -10.78
C ALA A 145 0.36 -6.41 -9.79
N PRO A 146 -0.19 -5.19 -9.93
CA PRO A 146 -0.05 -4.17 -8.91
C PRO A 146 -0.50 -4.70 -7.56
N PHE A 147 0.24 -4.38 -6.52
CA PHE A 147 -0.14 -4.72 -5.15
C PHE A 147 0.04 -3.54 -4.21
N ALA A 148 -0.78 -3.53 -3.16
CA ALA A 148 -0.67 -2.56 -2.09
C ALA A 148 -0.08 -3.23 -0.85
N LEU A 149 0.88 -2.56 -0.22
CA LEU A 149 1.35 -2.91 1.11
C LEU A 149 0.93 -1.84 2.11
N HIS A 150 0.47 -2.30 3.27
CA HIS A 150 0.24 -1.50 4.45
C HIS A 150 1.35 -1.75 5.47
N PHE A 151 1.67 -0.74 6.28
CA PHE A 151 2.73 -0.82 7.28
C PHE A 151 2.18 -0.60 8.68
N SER A 152 2.27 -1.63 9.52
CA SER A 152 1.96 -1.52 10.94
C SER A 152 3.24 -1.48 11.79
N PRO A 153 3.22 -0.80 12.96
CA PRO A 153 4.34 -0.81 13.88
C PRO A 153 4.77 -2.24 14.27
N SER A 154 6.08 -2.44 14.42
CA SER A 154 6.61 -3.68 15.00
C SER A 154 6.09 -3.86 16.43
N TRP A 155 5.86 -5.12 16.81
CA TRP A 155 5.53 -5.44 18.20
C TRP A 155 6.67 -5.08 19.16
N LYS A 156 7.91 -5.27 18.71
CA LYS A 156 9.12 -4.95 19.49
C LYS A 156 9.25 -3.44 19.61
N LYS A 157 9.04 -2.87 20.82
CA LYS A 157 9.11 -1.41 21.04
C LYS A 157 10.41 -0.78 20.51
N LYS A 158 11.56 -1.46 20.68
CA LYS A 158 12.87 -1.04 20.15
C LYS A 158 12.91 -0.83 18.62
N ASN A 159 12.02 -1.48 17.87
CA ASN A 159 11.92 -1.41 16.42
C ASN A 159 11.01 -0.27 15.92
N ARG A 160 10.34 0.47 16.83
CA ARG A 160 9.37 1.50 16.44
C ARG A 160 10.01 2.84 16.06
N LYS A 161 11.29 3.04 16.38
CA LYS A 161 12.08 4.23 16.04
C LYS A 161 12.57 4.23 14.58
N MET A 162 13.14 5.36 14.17
CA MET A 162 13.91 5.48 12.93
C MET A 162 15.33 4.97 13.16
N PHE A 163 15.87 4.28 12.16
CA PHE A 163 17.22 3.72 12.14
C PHE A 163 18.07 4.44 11.09
N HIS A 164 19.37 4.43 11.32
CA HIS A 164 20.38 5.02 10.45
C HIS A 164 21.40 3.93 10.10
N SER A 165 21.75 3.82 8.82
CA SER A 165 23.00 3.24 8.34
C SER A 165 23.82 4.35 7.69
N HIS A 166 25.10 4.11 7.34
CA HIS A 166 26.04 5.16 6.92
C HIS A 166 25.46 6.18 5.93
N TYR A 167 24.68 5.74 4.95
CA TYR A 167 24.10 6.63 3.93
C TYR A 167 22.57 6.61 3.87
N ASP A 168 21.87 5.85 4.72
CA ASP A 168 20.43 5.63 4.59
C ASP A 168 19.67 5.73 5.92
N LYS A 169 18.42 6.20 5.83
CA LYS A 169 17.46 6.22 6.94
C LYS A 169 16.30 5.27 6.64
N TYR A 170 15.90 4.48 7.62
CA TYR A 170 14.81 3.50 7.45
C TYR A 170 14.02 3.28 8.74
N PHE A 171 12.86 2.64 8.61
CA PHE A 171 12.02 2.19 9.71
C PHE A 171 11.88 0.67 9.66
N ILE A 172 11.59 0.04 10.81
CA ILE A 172 11.20 -1.37 10.87
C ILE A 172 9.68 -1.44 11.08
N ARG A 173 8.97 -2.14 10.21
CA ARG A 173 7.50 -2.29 10.22
C ARG A 173 7.09 -3.71 9.87
N ASN A 174 5.87 -4.11 10.27
CA ASN A 174 5.24 -5.28 9.66
C ASN A 174 4.58 -4.84 8.36
N ILE A 175 4.79 -5.63 7.32
CA ILE A 175 4.16 -5.52 6.01
C ILE A 175 2.88 -6.33 6.02
N ASN A 176 1.79 -5.70 5.58
CA ASN A 176 0.49 -6.31 5.43
C ASN A 176 0.02 -6.17 3.98
N TYR A 177 -0.06 -7.29 3.27
CA TYR A 177 -0.41 -7.34 1.85
C TYR A 177 -1.91 -7.17 1.65
N THR A 178 -2.27 -6.38 0.63
CA THR A 178 -3.65 -6.25 0.16
C THR A 178 -3.70 -6.42 -1.35
N LYS A 179 -4.60 -7.32 -1.79
CA LYS A 179 -4.86 -7.53 -3.21
C LYS A 179 -5.56 -6.32 -3.81
N ILE A 180 -5.07 -5.88 -4.97
CA ILE A 180 -5.75 -4.91 -5.82
C ILE A 180 -6.70 -5.69 -6.75
N PRO A 181 -8.03 -5.57 -6.59
CA PRO A 181 -9.00 -6.31 -7.39
C PRO A 181 -9.05 -5.89 -8.86
N SER A 182 -8.68 -4.65 -9.19
CA SER A 182 -8.77 -4.11 -10.55
C SER A 182 -7.81 -2.94 -10.76
N TRP A 183 -7.44 -2.68 -12.02
CA TRP A 183 -6.66 -1.52 -12.45
C TRP A 183 -7.43 -0.19 -12.48
N ASN A 184 -8.71 -0.21 -12.08
CA ASN A 184 -9.53 1.00 -12.00
C ASN A 184 -8.92 2.02 -11.05
N LEU A 185 -8.93 3.28 -11.48
CA LEU A 185 -8.36 4.41 -10.75
C LEU A 185 -9.47 5.20 -10.04
N LEU A 186 -9.13 5.71 -8.86
CA LEU A 186 -9.96 6.62 -8.07
C LEU A 186 -9.15 7.87 -7.73
N THR A 187 -9.76 9.04 -7.88
CA THR A 187 -9.21 10.32 -7.44
C THR A 187 -9.63 10.62 -6.00
N VAL A 188 -8.69 11.06 -5.17
CA VAL A 188 -8.94 11.38 -3.75
C VAL A 188 -8.19 12.64 -3.33
N ASN A 189 -8.83 13.47 -2.52
CA ASN A 189 -8.18 14.58 -1.83
C ASN A 189 -7.89 14.16 -0.39
N TYR A 190 -6.63 14.23 0.05
CA TYR A 190 -6.26 13.85 1.40
C TYR A 190 -4.98 14.51 1.88
N ASN A 191 -4.98 14.98 3.14
CA ASN A 191 -3.85 15.67 3.77
C ASN A 191 -3.25 16.78 2.87
N GLY A 192 -4.11 17.49 2.13
CA GLY A 192 -3.70 18.56 1.20
C GLY A 192 -3.16 18.09 -0.16
N PHE A 193 -3.18 16.78 -0.45
CA PHE A 193 -2.73 16.22 -1.74
C PHE A 193 -3.91 15.74 -2.59
N LYS A 194 -3.82 15.94 -3.91
CA LYS A 194 -4.70 15.30 -4.90
C LYS A 194 -3.99 14.03 -5.38
N LEU A 195 -4.49 12.88 -4.97
CA LEU A 195 -3.86 11.58 -5.24
C LEU A 195 -4.80 10.70 -6.04
N ALA A 196 -4.23 9.90 -6.93
CA ALA A 196 -4.92 8.81 -7.58
C ALA A 196 -4.51 7.50 -6.92
N ARG A 197 -5.46 6.57 -6.78
CA ARG A 197 -5.23 5.27 -6.18
C ARG A 197 -5.90 4.17 -6.99
N PHE A 198 -5.39 2.95 -6.89
CA PHE A 198 -6.13 1.80 -7.39
C PHE A 198 -7.38 1.58 -6.53
N TYR A 199 -8.43 1.05 -7.16
CA TYR A 199 -9.57 0.52 -6.41
C TYR A 199 -9.08 -0.69 -5.60
N ASP A 200 -8.96 -0.53 -4.28
CA ASP A 200 -8.55 -1.57 -3.34
C ASP A 200 -9.49 -1.64 -2.13
N LYS A 201 -9.42 -2.77 -1.42
CA LYS A 201 -10.18 -2.95 -0.18
C LYS A 201 -9.36 -2.43 0.99
N ASN A 202 -9.99 -1.68 1.90
CA ASN A 202 -9.32 -1.24 3.12
C ASN A 202 -8.98 -2.45 4.02
N ILE A 203 -7.68 -2.68 4.27
CA ILE A 203 -7.19 -3.83 5.05
C ILE A 203 -7.80 -3.91 6.45
N LYS A 204 -7.97 -2.76 7.12
CA LYS A 204 -8.56 -2.68 8.46
C LYS A 204 -10.03 -3.05 8.44
N SER A 205 -10.76 -2.62 7.42
CA SER A 205 -12.17 -3.02 7.23
C SER A 205 -12.32 -4.52 6.95
N ILE A 206 -11.45 -5.10 6.10
CA ILE A 206 -11.42 -6.55 5.86
C ILE A 206 -11.17 -7.30 7.17
N LEU A 207 -10.11 -6.94 7.88
CA LEU A 207 -9.73 -7.59 9.13
C LEU A 207 -10.84 -7.51 10.17
N LYS A 208 -11.49 -6.36 10.33
CA LYS A 208 -12.62 -6.21 11.25
C LYS A 208 -13.78 -7.16 10.89
N LYS A 209 -14.11 -7.28 9.60
CA LYS A 209 -15.15 -8.23 9.16
C LYS A 209 -14.75 -9.68 9.46
N GLU A 210 -13.50 -10.04 9.20
CA GLU A 210 -12.98 -11.38 9.49
C GLU A 210 -12.97 -11.69 10.99
N ILE A 211 -12.51 -10.77 11.82
CA ILE A 211 -12.52 -10.90 13.29
C ILE A 211 -13.96 -11.05 13.80
N PHE A 212 -14.87 -10.17 13.38
CA PHE A 212 -16.26 -10.20 13.83
C PHE A 212 -16.92 -11.55 13.49
N LYS A 213 -16.80 -12.01 12.24
CA LYS A 213 -17.35 -13.32 11.82
C LYS A 213 -16.71 -14.47 12.60
N PHE A 214 -15.40 -14.45 12.81
CA PHE A 214 -14.71 -15.47 13.59
C PHE A 214 -15.23 -15.51 15.02
N VAL A 215 -15.31 -14.36 15.70
CA VAL A 215 -15.79 -14.31 17.09
C VAL A 215 -17.24 -14.78 17.17
N LEU A 216 -18.13 -14.34 16.28
CA LEU A 216 -19.51 -14.83 16.26
C LEU A 216 -19.60 -16.36 16.18
N ASN A 217 -18.83 -16.97 15.27
CA ASN A 217 -18.82 -18.42 15.09
C ASN A 217 -18.30 -19.16 16.33
N GLU A 218 -17.26 -18.64 16.99
CA GLU A 218 -16.75 -19.22 18.23
C GLU A 218 -17.75 -19.07 19.37
N LEU A 219 -18.43 -17.93 19.48
CA LEU A 219 -19.47 -17.69 20.51
C LEU A 219 -20.69 -18.61 20.33
N THR A 220 -21.14 -18.86 19.10
CA THR A 220 -22.31 -19.74 18.84
C THR A 220 -22.05 -21.21 19.19
N ASN A 221 -20.79 -21.65 19.20
CA ASN A 221 -20.43 -23.04 19.49
C ASN A 221 -20.18 -23.31 20.98
N SER A 222 -20.33 -22.29 21.84
CA SER A 222 -20.12 -22.40 23.28
C SER A 222 -21.31 -21.85 24.05
N GLN A 223 -21.81 -22.59 25.02
CA GLN A 223 -22.91 -22.12 25.89
C GLN A 223 -22.45 -21.10 26.96
N GLU A 224 -21.16 -20.71 27.00
CA GLU A 224 -20.64 -19.78 28.00
C GLU A 224 -20.32 -18.40 27.43
N HIS A 225 -20.66 -17.34 28.17
CA HIS A 225 -20.11 -16.00 27.97
C HIS A 225 -18.58 -16.05 28.08
N TYR A 226 -17.89 -16.09 26.93
CA TYR A 226 -16.42 -16.11 26.94
C TYR A 226 -15.85 -14.82 27.54
N LYS A 227 -15.00 -15.00 28.56
CA LYS A 227 -14.21 -13.91 29.17
C LYS A 227 -13.31 -13.26 28.09
N TYR A 228 -13.26 -11.93 28.06
CA TYR A 228 -12.39 -11.12 27.17
C TYR A 228 -10.99 -11.71 26.91
N LYS A 229 -10.34 -12.24 27.97
CA LYS A 229 -8.99 -12.83 27.87
C LYS A 229 -8.92 -13.98 26.85
N ILE A 230 -9.97 -14.81 26.79
CA ILE A 230 -10.06 -15.97 25.90
C ILE A 230 -10.27 -15.51 24.46
N ILE A 231 -11.32 -14.71 24.20
CA ILE A 231 -11.60 -14.18 22.85
C ILE A 231 -10.37 -13.44 22.30
N ARG A 232 -9.76 -12.57 23.11
CA ARG A 232 -8.55 -11.85 22.71
C ARG A 232 -7.42 -12.81 22.34
N LYS A 233 -7.18 -13.87 23.12
CA LYS A 233 -6.14 -14.88 22.84
C LYS A 233 -6.43 -15.58 21.51
N LEU A 234 -7.67 -16.00 21.28
CA LEU A 234 -8.10 -16.66 20.04
C LEU A 234 -7.92 -15.74 18.82
N VAL A 235 -8.41 -14.51 18.90
CA VAL A 235 -8.25 -13.49 17.84
C VAL A 235 -6.77 -13.24 17.55
N LEU A 236 -5.95 -13.07 18.58
CA LEU A 236 -4.51 -12.88 18.41
C LEU A 236 -3.83 -14.06 17.73
N ASN A 237 -4.12 -15.28 18.17
CA ASN A 237 -3.56 -16.51 17.59
C ASN A 237 -3.96 -16.67 16.13
N ARG A 238 -5.22 -16.37 15.80
CA ARG A 238 -5.76 -16.52 14.45
C ARG A 238 -5.20 -15.47 13.47
N PHE A 239 -5.13 -14.21 13.88
CA PHE A 239 -4.94 -13.10 12.94
C PHE A 239 -3.56 -12.42 13.02
N SER A 240 -2.83 -12.51 14.15
CA SER A 240 -1.57 -11.76 14.32
C SER A 240 -0.42 -12.25 13.46
N CYS A 241 -0.44 -13.50 13.01
CA CYS A 241 0.56 -14.02 12.08
C CYS A 241 0.46 -13.35 10.72
N LYS A 242 -0.78 -13.16 10.22
CA LYS A 242 -1.09 -12.54 8.93
C LYS A 242 -1.04 -11.02 9.00
N TYR A 243 -1.82 -10.42 9.87
CA TYR A 243 -2.01 -8.96 9.90
C TYR A 243 -1.08 -8.23 10.87
N GLY A 244 -0.27 -8.95 11.63
CA GLY A 244 0.53 -8.38 12.70
C GLY A 244 -0.32 -8.06 13.94
N ARG A 245 0.32 -8.15 15.10
CA ARG A 245 -0.36 -7.99 16.40
C ARG A 245 -0.96 -6.60 16.60
N TYR A 246 -0.27 -5.56 16.14
CA TYR A 246 -0.73 -4.18 16.27
C TYR A 246 -2.07 -3.96 15.56
N LEU A 247 -2.13 -4.24 14.25
CA LEU A 247 -3.33 -4.03 13.43
C LEU A 247 -4.49 -4.92 13.88
N THR A 248 -4.17 -6.14 14.34
CA THR A 248 -5.16 -7.07 14.91
C THR A 248 -5.81 -6.50 16.16
N LEU A 249 -5.00 -6.03 17.12
CA LEU A 249 -5.51 -5.45 18.37
C LEU A 249 -6.26 -4.15 18.13
N ASP A 250 -5.75 -3.27 17.26
CA ASP A 250 -6.40 -2.02 16.88
C ASP A 250 -7.77 -2.28 16.24
N SER A 251 -7.86 -3.24 15.31
CA SER A 251 -9.12 -3.65 14.67
C SER A 251 -10.10 -4.29 15.66
N PHE A 252 -9.60 -5.12 16.57
CA PHE A 252 -10.40 -5.74 17.62
C PHE A 252 -10.97 -4.68 18.59
N SER A 253 -10.14 -3.72 19.00
CA SER A 253 -10.57 -2.59 19.83
C SER A 253 -11.66 -1.76 19.17
N ASP A 254 -11.57 -1.53 17.85
CA ASP A 254 -12.60 -0.80 17.10
C ASP A 254 -13.93 -1.54 17.08
N LEU A 255 -13.94 -2.88 17.00
CA LEU A 255 -15.17 -3.66 17.04
C LEU A 255 -15.88 -3.58 18.40
N ILE A 256 -15.10 -3.56 19.50
CA ILE A 256 -15.64 -3.33 20.85
C ILE A 256 -16.23 -1.91 20.93
N LYS A 257 -15.47 -0.90 20.47
CA LYS A 257 -15.92 0.50 20.46
C LYS A 257 -17.21 0.71 19.65
N GLU A 258 -17.34 0.00 18.54
CA GLU A 258 -18.53 0.02 17.68
C GLU A 258 -19.69 -0.82 18.21
N LYS A 259 -19.58 -1.40 19.42
CA LYS A 259 -20.57 -2.30 20.02
C LYS A 259 -20.94 -3.49 19.14
N LYS A 260 -20.03 -3.92 18.26
CA LYS A 260 -20.18 -5.13 17.44
C LYS A 260 -19.79 -6.39 18.21
N LEU A 261 -18.97 -6.24 19.25
CA LEU A 261 -18.65 -7.34 20.16
C LEU A 261 -19.22 -6.97 21.52
N ASP A 262 -19.94 -7.91 22.13
CA ASP A 262 -20.50 -7.76 23.48
C ASP A 262 -19.40 -7.90 24.53
N LEU A 263 -18.56 -6.84 24.63
CA LEU A 263 -17.42 -6.75 25.52
C LEU A 263 -17.39 -5.35 26.13
N GLU A 264 -17.03 -5.27 27.42
CA GLU A 264 -16.98 -4.01 28.14
C GLU A 264 -15.94 -3.01 27.57
N GLU A 265 -16.30 -1.72 27.54
CA GLU A 265 -15.43 -0.66 27.02
C GLU A 265 -14.09 -0.54 27.77
N LYS A 266 -14.01 -0.95 29.05
CA LYS A 266 -12.75 -0.97 29.81
C LYS A 266 -11.64 -1.77 29.11
N TYR A 267 -11.99 -2.72 28.26
CA TYR A 267 -11.05 -3.51 27.48
C TYR A 267 -10.37 -2.70 26.35
N ILE A 268 -11.02 -1.67 25.81
CA ILE A 268 -10.42 -0.73 24.85
C ILE A 268 -9.20 -0.06 25.48
N LEU A 269 -9.32 0.41 26.73
CA LEU A 269 -8.22 1.03 27.45
C LEU A 269 -7.06 0.05 27.69
N LYS A 270 -7.36 -1.21 27.99
CA LYS A 270 -6.33 -2.25 28.14
C LYS A 270 -5.58 -2.51 26.83
N ILE A 271 -6.30 -2.57 25.71
CA ILE A 271 -5.68 -2.73 24.38
C ILE A 271 -4.82 -1.51 24.05
N LYS A 272 -5.32 -0.29 24.27
CA LYS A 272 -4.56 0.95 24.05
C LYS A 272 -3.24 0.99 24.80
N LYS A 273 -3.23 0.58 26.08
CA LYS A 273 -2.00 0.46 26.89
C LYS A 273 -1.00 -0.57 26.34
N GLU A 274 -1.46 -1.53 25.55
CA GLU A 274 -0.61 -2.57 24.96
C GLU A 274 0.05 -2.11 23.65
N ILE A 275 -0.68 -1.33 22.85
CA ILE A 275 -0.22 -0.86 21.54
C ILE A 275 0.67 0.39 21.65
N HIS A 276 0.50 1.23 22.69
CA HIS A 276 1.33 2.40 22.99
C HIS A 276 2.47 2.04 23.97
#